data_AF-G5IMC7-F1
#
_entry.id   AF-G5IMC7-F1
#
_cell.length_a   1.000
_cell.length_b   1.000
_cell.length_c   1.000
_cell.angle_alpha   90.00
_cell.angle_beta   90.00
_cell.angle_gamma   90.00
#
_symmetry.space_group_name_H-M   'P 1'
#
loop_
_entity.id
_entity.type
_entity.pdbx_description
1 polymer ?
#
loop_
_entity_poly.entity_id
_entity_poly.type
_entity_poly.pdbx_seq_one_letter_code
_entity_poly.pdbx_strand_id
1 'polypeptide(L)'
;MAMVERMSQLLRDKKELCLFYEEKTRAMAGQKLKEPEELEKLEQTLADREELIGRIDEIDRELLSCRDDSEEGRTLYAAARNECDYETLSAEGKQLFAEGQEIYKVLSRVQEMEGEIRREMESVMETLVLKIRQSNTNNRFTGYLKQMDYGESKGLLYNKKR
;
A
#
# COMPACT_ATOMS: atom_id res chain seq x y z
N MET A 1 23.24 -27.13 -12.18
CA MET A 1 22.13 -27.02 -13.16
C MET A 1 20.76 -27.04 -12.47
N ALA A 2 20.35 -28.10 -11.77
CA ALA A 2 19.02 -28.15 -11.12
C ALA A 2 18.70 -26.99 -10.14
N MET A 3 19.69 -26.54 -9.37
CA MET A 3 19.52 -25.40 -8.44
C MET A 3 19.34 -24.06 -9.17
N VAL A 4 20.13 -23.81 -10.22
CA VAL A 4 20.04 -22.59 -11.04
C VAL A 4 18.66 -22.51 -11.69
N GLU A 5 18.20 -23.62 -12.28
CA GLU A 5 16.86 -23.71 -12.89
C GLU A 5 15.76 -23.44 -11.87
N ARG A 6 15.86 -24.03 -10.67
CA ARG A 6 14.92 -23.79 -9.56
C ARG A 6 14.90 -22.31 -9.16
N MET A 7 16.05 -21.71 -8.89
CA MET A 7 16.14 -20.31 -8.49
C MET A 7 15.64 -19.37 -9.58
N SER A 8 15.94 -19.67 -10.85
CA SER A 8 15.45 -18.91 -11.99
C SER A 8 13.92 -18.95 -12.10
N GLN A 9 13.31 -20.13 -11.90
CA GLN A 9 11.85 -20.25 -11.86
C GLN A 9 11.26 -19.43 -10.71
N LEU A 10 11.81 -19.55 -9.49
CA LEU A 10 11.39 -18.77 -8.33
C LEU A 10 11.47 -17.25 -8.58
N LEU A 11 12.54 -16.77 -9.22
CA LEU A 11 12.67 -15.34 -9.56
C LEU A 11 11.63 -14.89 -10.59
N ARG A 12 11.29 -15.74 -11.57
CA ARG A 12 10.24 -15.43 -12.55
C ARG A 12 8.87 -15.36 -11.90
N ASP A 13 8.54 -16.34 -11.05
CA ASP A 13 7.30 -16.37 -10.30
C ASP A 13 7.21 -15.14 -9.37
N LYS A 14 8.31 -14.80 -8.68
CA LYS A 14 8.38 -13.59 -7.85
C LYS A 14 8.16 -12.33 -8.67
N LYS A 15 8.76 -12.23 -9.87
CA LYS A 15 8.56 -11.09 -10.77
C LYS A 15 7.09 -10.94 -11.14
N GLU A 16 6.40 -12.02 -11.48
CA GLU A 16 4.97 -11.98 -11.80
C GLU A 16 4.14 -11.48 -10.61
N LEU A 17 4.40 -11.98 -9.40
CA LEU A 17 3.75 -11.49 -8.18
C LEU A 17 4.01 -10.01 -7.93
N CYS A 18 5.26 -9.55 -8.09
CA CYS A 18 5.60 -8.14 -7.97
C CYS A 18 4.88 -7.27 -9.02
N LEU A 19 4.67 -7.78 -10.24
CA LEU A 19 3.90 -7.08 -11.28
C LEU A 19 2.42 -6.98 -10.91
N PHE A 20 1.82 -8.05 -10.37
CA PHE A 20 0.44 -7.98 -9.86
C PHE A 20 0.34 -6.99 -8.69
N TYR A 21 1.33 -6.98 -7.80
CA TYR A 21 1.38 -6.01 -6.71
C TYR A 21 1.48 -4.58 -7.23
N GLU A 22 2.29 -4.35 -8.26
CA GLU A 22 2.39 -3.06 -8.95
C GLU A 22 1.04 -2.62 -9.53
N GLU A 23 0.32 -3.54 -10.19
CA GLU A 23 -1.01 -3.27 -10.74
C GLU A 23 -2.01 -2.86 -9.64
N LYS A 24 -2.06 -3.61 -8.52
CA LYS A 24 -2.92 -3.29 -7.38
C LYS A 24 -2.55 -1.96 -6.73
N THR A 25 -1.26 -1.68 -6.62
CA THR A 25 -0.76 -0.39 -6.12
C THR A 25 -1.22 0.75 -7.03
N ARG A 26 -1.10 0.58 -8.36
CA ARG A 26 -1.58 1.57 -9.34
C ARG A 26 -3.09 1.79 -9.25
N ALA A 27 -3.87 0.74 -8.99
CA ALA A 27 -5.33 0.85 -8.85
C ALA A 27 -5.77 1.69 -7.64
N MET A 28 -4.90 1.88 -6.64
CA MET A 28 -5.16 2.77 -5.51
C MET A 28 -4.91 4.25 -5.85
N ALA A 29 -4.05 4.54 -6.82
CA ALA A 29 -3.78 5.91 -7.25
C ALA A 29 -5.02 6.54 -7.89
N GLY A 30 -5.39 7.75 -7.45
CA GLY A 30 -6.52 8.48 -8.01
C GLY A 30 -7.91 8.03 -7.54
N GLN A 31 -8.02 7.11 -6.57
CA GLN A 31 -9.30 6.76 -5.95
C GLN A 31 -9.85 7.96 -5.17
N LYS A 32 -11.09 8.37 -5.50
CA LYS A 32 -11.78 9.46 -4.80
C LYS A 32 -12.54 8.86 -3.62
N LEU A 33 -11.92 8.84 -2.44
CA LEU A 33 -12.50 8.31 -1.20
C LEU A 33 -13.61 9.21 -0.62
N LYS A 34 -14.63 9.51 -1.43
CA LYS A 34 -15.79 10.33 -1.05
C LYS A 34 -17.03 9.49 -0.81
N GLU A 35 -17.13 8.34 -1.49
CA GLU A 35 -18.28 7.45 -1.45
C GLU A 35 -17.93 6.14 -0.70
N PRO A 36 -18.87 5.52 0.02
CA PRO A 36 -18.63 4.26 0.74
C PRO A 36 -18.13 3.13 -0.15
N GLU A 37 -18.66 3.00 -1.37
CA GLU A 37 -18.24 1.97 -2.33
C GLU A 37 -16.76 2.09 -2.73
N GLU A 38 -16.20 3.31 -2.74
CA GLU A 38 -14.78 3.53 -3.04
C GLU A 38 -13.88 3.13 -1.87
N LEU A 39 -14.39 3.23 -0.63
CA LEU A 39 -13.69 2.73 0.56
C LEU A 39 -13.66 1.19 0.57
N GLU A 40 -14.77 0.54 0.25
CA GLU A 40 -14.82 -0.93 0.15
C GLU A 40 -13.86 -1.45 -0.93
N LYS A 41 -13.78 -0.79 -2.10
CA LYS A 41 -12.79 -1.12 -3.15
C LYS A 41 -11.35 -0.94 -2.68
N LEU A 42 -11.07 0.13 -1.94
CA LEU A 42 -9.76 0.37 -1.35
C LEU A 42 -9.39 -0.74 -0.36
N GLU A 43 -10.30 -1.10 0.55
CA GLU A 43 -10.10 -2.18 1.52
C GLU A 43 -9.83 -3.52 0.83
N GLN A 44 -10.60 -3.86 -0.22
CA GLN A 44 -10.35 -5.06 -1.01
C GLN A 44 -8.97 -5.01 -1.70
N THR A 45 -8.60 -3.86 -2.25
CA THR A 45 -7.28 -3.69 -2.91
C THR A 45 -6.13 -3.87 -1.92
N LEU A 46 -6.29 -3.39 -0.68
CA LEU A 46 -5.32 -3.60 0.40
C LEU A 46 -5.24 -5.08 0.80
N ALA A 47 -6.38 -5.77 0.90
CA ALA A 47 -6.41 -7.21 1.19
C ALA A 47 -5.70 -8.03 0.09
N ASP A 48 -5.97 -7.73 -1.19
CA ASP A 48 -5.29 -8.38 -2.33
C ASP A 48 -3.77 -8.16 -2.27
N ARG A 49 -3.33 -6.95 -1.88
CA ARG A 49 -1.90 -6.64 -1.74
C ARG A 49 -1.25 -7.42 -0.62
N GLU A 50 -1.93 -7.59 0.52
CA GLU A 50 -1.43 -8.39 1.65
C GLU A 50 -1.27 -9.87 1.26
N GLU A 51 -2.23 -10.43 0.51
CA GLU A 51 -2.12 -11.79 -0.01
C GLU A 51 -0.90 -11.96 -0.94
N LEU A 52 -0.68 -10.99 -1.83
CA LEU A 52 0.49 -10.99 -2.72
C LEU A 52 1.80 -10.91 -1.95
N ILE A 53 1.88 -10.12 -0.87
CA ILE A 53 3.05 -10.07 0.01
C ILE A 53 3.32 -11.46 0.60
N GLY A 54 2.30 -12.12 1.14
CA GLY A 54 2.45 -13.46 1.72
C GLY A 54 3.01 -14.48 0.72
N ARG A 55 2.57 -14.43 -0.54
CA ARG A 55 3.08 -15.30 -1.62
C ARG A 55 4.52 -14.94 -2.02
N ILE A 56 4.87 -13.66 -2.02
CA ILE A 56 6.26 -13.22 -2.26
C ILE A 56 7.18 -13.73 -1.13
N ASP A 57 6.73 -13.64 0.12
CA ASP A 57 7.47 -14.13 1.29
C ASP A 57 7.67 -15.65 1.27
N GLU A 58 6.73 -16.41 0.70
CA GLU A 58 6.92 -17.84 0.43
C GLU A 58 8.07 -18.09 -0.54
N ILE A 59 8.11 -17.37 -1.67
CA ILE A 59 9.21 -17.49 -2.64
C ILE A 59 10.54 -17.08 -2.00
N ASP A 60 10.55 -16.03 -1.19
CA ASP A 60 11.76 -15.59 -0.50
C ASP A 60 12.28 -16.62 0.49
N ARG A 61 11.39 -17.35 1.18
CA ARG A 61 11.78 -18.50 2.01
C ARG A 61 12.36 -19.65 1.18
N GLU A 62 11.80 -19.92 0.00
CA GLU A 62 12.35 -20.95 -0.89
C GLU A 62 13.72 -20.58 -1.46
N LEU A 63 13.93 -19.32 -1.83
CA LEU A 63 15.24 -18.82 -2.26
C LEU A 63 16.26 -18.91 -1.13
N LEU A 64 15.86 -18.63 0.12
CA LEU A 64 16.70 -18.83 1.30
C LEU A 64 17.04 -20.31 1.53
N SER A 65 16.11 -21.23 1.29
CA SER A 65 16.42 -22.67 1.32
C SER A 65 17.51 -23.03 0.29
N CYS A 66 17.40 -22.52 -0.94
CA CYS A 66 18.41 -22.76 -1.98
C CYS A 66 19.79 -22.20 -1.59
N ARG A 67 19.82 -21.05 -0.90
CA ARG A 67 21.04 -20.46 -0.34
C ARG A 67 21.69 -21.36 0.70
N ASP A 68 20.89 -21.98 1.56
CA ASP A 68 21.38 -22.74 2.71
C ASP A 68 21.80 -24.18 2.35
N ASP A 69 21.40 -24.67 1.17
CA ASP A 69 21.76 -26.00 0.66
C ASP A 69 23.25 -26.17 0.32
N SER A 70 23.97 -25.11 -0.10
CA SER A 70 25.39 -25.20 -0.48
C SER A 70 26.12 -23.84 -0.54
N GLU A 71 27.45 -23.87 -0.65
CA GLU A 71 28.28 -22.67 -0.90
C GLU A 71 28.01 -22.06 -2.29
N GLU A 72 27.78 -22.90 -3.30
CA GLU A 72 27.33 -22.47 -4.63
C GLU A 72 25.97 -21.76 -4.53
N GLY A 73 25.03 -22.30 -3.74
CA GLY A 73 23.73 -21.69 -3.47
C GLY A 73 23.84 -20.30 -2.84
N ARG A 74 24.78 -20.09 -1.91
CA ARG A 74 25.07 -18.75 -1.36
C ARG A 74 25.51 -17.76 -2.41
N THR A 75 26.38 -18.20 -3.31
CA THR A 75 26.90 -17.35 -4.39
C THR A 75 25.81 -17.00 -5.40
N LEU A 76 25.00 -17.98 -5.80
CA LEU A 76 23.86 -17.78 -6.71
C LEU A 76 22.76 -16.92 -6.07
N TYR A 77 22.51 -17.06 -4.77
CA TYR A 77 21.57 -16.22 -4.03
C TYR A 77 22.03 -14.76 -3.96
N ALA A 78 23.32 -14.53 -3.68
CA ALA A 78 23.88 -13.18 -3.72
C ALA A 78 23.77 -12.55 -5.11
N ALA A 79 23.98 -13.34 -6.18
CA ALA A 79 23.75 -12.90 -7.55
C ALA A 79 22.29 -12.52 -7.81
N ALA A 80 21.35 -13.38 -7.43
CA ALA A 80 19.90 -13.14 -7.56
C ALA A 80 19.42 -11.88 -6.78
N ARG A 81 20.08 -11.56 -5.67
CA ARG A 81 19.83 -10.36 -4.85
C ARG A 81 20.52 -9.09 -5.37
N ASN A 82 21.37 -9.22 -6.37
CA ASN A 82 22.25 -8.16 -6.87
C ASN A 82 23.26 -7.64 -5.82
N GLU A 83 23.73 -8.50 -4.93
CA GLU A 83 24.64 -8.16 -3.82
C GLU A 83 26.10 -8.60 -4.05
N CYS A 84 26.51 -8.66 -5.31
CA CYS A 84 27.85 -9.10 -5.69
C CYS A 84 28.36 -8.34 -6.93
N ASP A 85 29.66 -8.45 -7.19
CA ASP A 85 30.27 -7.89 -8.38
C ASP A 85 29.90 -8.73 -9.62
N TYR A 86 29.23 -8.10 -10.59
CA TYR A 86 28.75 -8.73 -11.82
C TYR A 86 29.90 -9.37 -12.62
N GLU A 87 31.09 -8.76 -12.65
CA GLU A 87 32.21 -9.28 -13.45
C GLU A 87 32.78 -10.59 -12.91
N THR A 88 32.53 -10.88 -11.63
CA THR A 88 33.01 -12.09 -10.95
C THR A 88 32.07 -13.28 -11.13
N LEU A 89 30.89 -13.09 -11.72
CA LEU A 89 29.85 -14.11 -11.83
C LEU A 89 30.08 -15.06 -13.01
N SER A 90 29.71 -16.34 -12.81
CA SER A 90 29.54 -17.31 -13.89
C SER A 90 28.40 -16.90 -14.82
N ALA A 91 28.26 -17.57 -15.97
CA ALA A 91 27.14 -17.31 -16.90
C ALA A 91 25.77 -17.49 -16.22
N GLU A 92 25.63 -18.53 -15.40
CA GLU A 92 24.44 -18.83 -14.61
C GLU A 92 24.18 -17.75 -13.55
N GLY A 93 25.24 -17.32 -12.83
CA GLY A 93 25.14 -16.22 -11.88
C GLY A 93 24.70 -14.92 -12.55
N LYS A 94 25.25 -14.60 -13.74
CA LYS A 94 24.85 -13.42 -14.52
C LYS A 94 23.40 -13.48 -14.97
N GLN A 95 22.87 -14.66 -15.29
CA GLN A 95 21.44 -14.84 -15.60
C GLN A 95 20.57 -14.51 -14.38
N LEU A 96 20.85 -15.12 -13.22
CA LEU A 96 20.08 -14.86 -12.00
C LEU A 96 20.19 -13.39 -11.57
N PHE A 97 21.36 -12.78 -11.74
CA PHE A 97 21.55 -11.35 -11.50
C PHE A 97 20.64 -10.50 -12.38
N ALA A 98 20.54 -10.79 -13.68
CA ALA A 98 19.65 -10.08 -14.59
C ALA A 98 18.18 -10.26 -14.22
N GLU A 99 17.76 -11.47 -13.82
CA GLU A 99 16.40 -11.76 -13.35
C GLU A 99 16.09 -10.98 -12.05
N GLY A 100 17.04 -10.90 -11.11
CA GLY A 100 16.94 -10.07 -9.90
C GLY A 100 16.79 -8.57 -10.20
N GLN A 101 17.56 -8.04 -11.17
CA GLN A 101 17.46 -6.64 -11.59
C GLN A 101 16.07 -6.28 -12.12
N GLU A 102 15.43 -7.21 -12.83
CA GLU A 102 14.08 -7.00 -13.33
C GLU A 102 13.05 -6.85 -12.21
N ILE A 103 13.19 -7.61 -11.11
CA ILE A 103 12.35 -7.46 -9.92
C ILE A 103 12.65 -6.11 -9.24
N TYR A 104 13.93 -5.75 -9.09
CA TYR A 104 14.31 -4.48 -8.49
C TYR A 104 13.71 -3.27 -9.22
N LYS A 105 13.67 -3.31 -10.56
CA LYS A 105 12.99 -2.28 -11.37
C LYS A 105 11.50 -2.18 -11.06
N VAL A 106 10.80 -3.30 -10.87
CA VAL A 106 9.37 -3.31 -10.50
C VAL A 106 9.19 -2.70 -9.12
N LEU A 107 9.95 -3.16 -8.13
CA LEU A 107 9.88 -2.66 -6.75
C LEU A 107 10.18 -1.16 -6.65
N SER A 108 11.13 -0.66 -7.44
CA SER A 108 11.44 0.78 -7.50
C SER A 108 10.24 1.61 -7.96
N ARG A 109 9.54 1.17 -9.03
CA ARG A 109 8.32 1.85 -9.51
C ARG A 109 7.19 1.81 -8.48
N VAL A 110 7.03 0.68 -7.78
CA VAL A 110 6.07 0.54 -6.69
C VAL A 110 6.35 1.56 -5.59
N GLN A 111 7.61 1.65 -5.13
CA GLN A 111 8.00 2.57 -4.08
C GLN A 111 7.72 4.04 -4.45
N GLU A 112 7.95 4.42 -5.70
CA GLU A 112 7.62 5.75 -6.23
C GLU A 112 6.10 6.02 -6.15
N MET A 113 5.28 5.09 -6.66
CA MET A 113 3.81 5.21 -6.62
C MET A 113 3.27 5.27 -5.19
N GLU A 114 3.79 4.45 -4.27
CA GLU A 114 3.36 4.45 -2.87
C GLU A 114 3.61 5.79 -2.18
N GLY A 115 4.70 6.47 -2.51
CA GLY A 115 4.99 7.81 -2.01
C GLY A 115 3.98 8.84 -2.47
N GLU A 116 3.43 8.69 -3.68
CA GLU A 116 2.34 9.53 -4.20
C GLU A 116 1.00 9.19 -3.55
N ILE A 117 0.62 7.91 -3.54
CA ILE A 117 -0.64 7.42 -2.96
C ILE A 117 -0.75 7.82 -1.48
N ARG A 118 0.34 7.68 -0.70
CA ARG A 118 0.36 8.09 0.70
C ARG A 118 0.01 9.57 0.89
N ARG A 119 0.61 10.45 0.08
CA ARG A 119 0.34 11.90 0.13
C ARG A 119 -1.10 12.22 -0.25
N GLU A 120 -1.65 11.53 -1.26
CA GLU A 120 -3.06 11.68 -1.63
C GLU A 120 -4.00 11.27 -0.49
N MET A 121 -3.76 10.10 0.12
CA MET A 121 -4.55 9.60 1.24
C MET A 121 -4.49 10.52 2.46
N GLU A 122 -3.32 11.06 2.79
CA GLU A 122 -3.14 12.05 3.88
C GLU A 122 -3.98 13.31 3.64
N SER A 123 -3.92 13.89 2.43
CA SER A 123 -4.72 15.06 2.04
C SER A 123 -6.23 14.79 2.12
N VAL A 124 -6.67 13.61 1.70
CA VAL A 124 -8.08 13.20 1.81
C VAL A 124 -8.50 13.09 3.28
N MET A 125 -7.66 12.47 4.12
CA MET A 125 -7.91 12.34 5.56
C MET A 125 -8.01 13.71 6.25
N GLU A 126 -7.13 14.65 5.95
CA GLU A 126 -7.19 16.03 6.46
C GLU A 126 -8.50 16.72 6.08
N THR A 127 -8.92 16.58 4.82
CA THR A 127 -10.19 17.13 4.33
C THR A 127 -11.39 16.54 5.07
N LEU A 128 -11.39 15.23 5.29
CA LEU A 128 -12.46 14.53 6.04
C LEU A 128 -12.52 15.02 7.49
N VAL A 129 -11.37 15.17 8.16
CA VAL A 129 -11.29 15.70 9.53
C VAL A 129 -11.84 17.13 9.59
N LEU A 130 -11.51 17.99 8.63
CA LEU A 130 -12.05 19.35 8.55
C LEU A 130 -13.56 19.36 8.37
N LYS A 131 -14.11 18.52 7.48
CA LYS A 131 -15.56 18.39 7.29
C LYS A 131 -16.28 17.90 8.55
N ILE A 132 -15.71 16.94 9.27
CA ILE A 132 -16.25 16.44 10.54
C ILE A 132 -16.27 17.58 11.58
N ARG A 133 -15.18 18.34 11.70
CA ARG A 133 -15.12 19.51 12.58
C ARG A 133 -16.19 20.54 12.22
N GLN A 134 -16.32 20.90 10.95
CA GLN A 134 -17.32 21.85 10.44
C GLN A 134 -18.75 21.37 10.70
N SER A 135 -19.04 20.09 10.42
CA SER A 135 -20.35 19.46 10.69
C SER A 135 -20.69 19.50 12.18
N ASN A 136 -19.73 19.22 13.05
CA ASN A 136 -19.92 19.29 14.50
C ASN A 136 -20.20 20.72 15.00
N THR A 137 -19.51 21.74 14.46
CA THR A 137 -19.83 23.14 14.74
C THR A 137 -21.21 23.52 14.23
N ASN A 138 -21.59 23.10 13.03
CA ASN A 138 -22.91 23.37 12.47
C ASN A 138 -24.01 22.69 13.29
N ASN A 139 -23.86 21.42 13.69
CA ASN A 139 -24.82 20.73 14.55
C ASN A 139 -24.99 21.42 15.91
N ARG A 140 -23.90 21.93 16.51
CA ARG A 140 -23.99 22.75 17.72
C ARG A 140 -24.76 24.05 17.45
N PHE A 141 -24.45 24.75 16.36
CA PHE A 141 -25.12 25.99 15.98
C PHE A 141 -26.62 25.78 15.70
N THR A 142 -27.00 24.73 14.98
CA THR A 142 -28.39 24.33 14.74
C THR A 142 -29.11 23.94 16.04
N GLY A 143 -28.40 23.30 16.97
CA GLY A 143 -28.90 23.03 18.32
C GLY A 143 -29.19 24.30 19.11
N TYR A 144 -28.28 25.28 19.06
CA TYR A 144 -28.50 26.60 19.68
C TYR A 144 -29.64 27.38 19.02
N LEU A 145 -29.74 27.37 17.69
CA LEU A 145 -30.85 27.99 16.95
C LEU A 145 -32.20 27.38 17.33
N LYS A 146 -32.31 26.04 17.40
CA LYS A 146 -33.53 25.37 17.86
C LYS A 146 -33.86 25.71 19.32
N GLN A 147 -32.87 25.88 20.19
CA GLN A 147 -33.10 26.34 21.56
C GLN A 147 -33.59 27.79 21.62
N MET A 148 -33.12 28.67 20.72
CA MET A 148 -33.63 30.04 20.59
C MET A 148 -35.06 30.08 20.04
N ASP A 149 -35.38 29.24 19.05
CA ASP A 149 -36.72 29.13 18.43
C ASP A 149 -37.77 28.55 19.40
N TYR A 150 -37.35 27.64 20.29
CA TYR A 150 -38.16 27.19 21.43
C TYR A 150 -38.37 28.28 22.51
N GLY A 151 -37.57 29.35 22.50
CA GLY A 151 -37.68 30.49 23.42
C GLY A 151 -38.65 31.58 22.94
N GLU A 152 -38.81 31.76 21.62
CA GLU A 152 -39.75 32.76 21.06
C GLU A 152 -41.22 32.32 21.14
N SER A 153 -41.50 31.01 21.16
CA SER A 153 -42.88 30.49 21.29
C SER A 153 -43.37 30.29 22.73
N LYS A 154 -42.50 30.45 23.74
CA LYS A 154 -42.86 30.42 25.18
C LYS A 154 -42.05 31.44 25.99
N GLY A 155 -42.39 32.73 25.92
CA GLY A 155 -41.71 33.68 26.80
C GLY A 155 -42.02 35.17 26.70
N LEU A 156 -43.11 35.60 26.06
CA LEU A 156 -43.63 36.96 26.24
C LEU A 156 -44.32 37.08 27.61
N LEU A 157 -43.54 37.12 28.69
CA LEU A 157 -43.96 37.57 30.01
C LEU A 157 -42.90 38.48 30.64
N TYR A 158 -42.50 39.54 29.94
CA TYR A 158 -42.08 40.75 30.64
C TYR A 158 -43.32 41.58 30.95
N ASN A 159 -44.04 41.15 32.00
CA ASN A 159 -45.06 41.96 32.63
C ASN A 159 -44.65 42.25 34.09
N LYS A 160 -44.15 43.49 34.27
CA LYS A 160 -44.24 44.38 35.43
C LYS A 160 -43.81 43.89 36.82
N LYS A 161 -42.97 44.71 37.45
CA LYS A 161 -43.18 45.46 38.72
C LYS A 161 -41.79 45.98 39.16
N ARG A 162 -41.57 47.19 39.63
CA ARG A 162 -42.36 48.16 40.39
C ARG A 162 -41.65 49.51 40.31
#